data_AF-A0A6L4YPS8-F1
#
_entry.id   AF-A0A6L4YPS8-F1
#
_cell.length_a   1.000
_cell.length_b   1.000
_cell.length_c   1.000
_cell.angle_alpha   90.00
_cell.angle_beta   90.00
_cell.angle_gamma   90.00
#
_symmetry.space_group_name_H-M   'P 1'
#
loop_
_entity.id
_entity.type
_entity.pdbx_description
1 polymer ?
#
loop_
_entity_poly.entity_id
_entity_poly.type
_entity_poly.pdbx_seq_one_letter_code
_entity_poly.pdbx_strand_id
1 'polypeptide(L)'
;PCKKEFIGSRRSSVPEPPALINILPGCKMEMSGQSIDWDIYFPFDNVNVEMSGFWTVPTYLRSYAVTYIRSECRHTAGFELITCGGATLWLNGELIIDFTPYTRNIEKSTFFEVELDEGINQLVVCFDDLAERDTQYYFRLDYKGEKKLETIIPVGDKNPEAIKSVESTLYHAYFPSDTVKEGDVRLNITFDLPAQEVKCVIGAASAESEDLESTRIIERVVGGKACGIDLGKVDDFGMGFNFFTVDVLIEGLKITRRLTLQIYPERPVPAASPAIAERKKEALAFLARYGENNIHKAVAIIYTGGDLKHAQRLIDRQIEGINDRGDCSDFHLVLLYRLWQDYRNSGAFPEDFWARIKECIMNFRYWMDEPGDDVMWFFSENHALLFHTCELLAGQLFPGEVFPNSGMTGKQHVKKAETLLNSWFERFFEEGF
;
A
#
# COMPACT_ATOMS: atom_id res chain seq x y z
N PRO A 1 -8.15 15.67 9.97
CA PRO A 1 -7.30 16.50 10.87
C PRO A 1 -5.92 16.62 10.26
N CYS A 2 -5.33 17.81 10.26
CA CYS A 2 -3.94 17.95 9.81
C CYS A 2 -2.98 17.28 10.83
N LYS A 3 -1.74 17.00 10.42
CA LYS A 3 -0.73 16.35 11.28
C LYS A 3 -0.58 17.04 12.65
N LYS A 4 -0.64 18.38 12.67
CA LYS A 4 -0.52 19.17 13.90
C LYS A 4 -1.67 18.91 14.88
N GLU A 5 -2.90 18.84 14.38
CA GLU A 5 -4.09 18.55 15.20
C GLU A 5 -4.05 17.11 15.73
N PHE A 6 -3.68 16.16 14.87
CA PHE A 6 -3.48 14.77 15.26
C PHE A 6 -2.48 14.65 16.42
N ILE A 7 -1.29 15.22 16.28
CA ILE A 7 -0.25 15.20 17.31
C ILE A 7 -0.75 15.86 18.61
N GLY A 8 -1.45 17.00 18.50
CA GLY A 8 -2.00 17.70 19.66
C GLY A 8 -3.05 16.85 20.40
N SER A 9 -3.96 16.22 19.68
CA SER A 9 -4.96 15.31 20.24
C SER A 9 -4.31 14.09 20.90
N ARG A 10 -3.29 13.52 20.25
CA ARG A 10 -2.65 12.31 20.73
C ARG A 10 -1.73 12.54 21.94
N ARG A 11 -1.11 13.71 22.06
CA ARG A 11 -0.34 14.09 23.26
C ARG A 11 -1.21 14.50 24.45
N SER A 12 -2.47 14.87 24.21
CA SER A 12 -3.43 15.20 25.29
C SER A 12 -4.21 13.99 25.77
N SER A 13 -4.19 12.87 25.03
CA SER A 13 -4.89 11.63 25.37
C SER A 13 -3.97 10.44 25.10
N VAL A 14 -3.37 9.91 26.17
CA VAL A 14 -2.65 8.63 26.12
C VAL A 14 -3.65 7.52 25.79
N PRO A 15 -3.35 6.60 24.86
CA PRO A 15 -4.21 5.46 24.57
C PRO A 15 -4.32 4.55 25.79
N GLU A 16 -5.40 3.79 25.89
CA GLU A 16 -5.54 2.75 26.90
C GLU A 16 -5.10 1.40 26.33
N PRO A 17 -4.53 0.49 27.15
CA PRO A 17 -4.23 -0.87 26.72
C PRO A 17 -5.53 -1.65 26.45
N PRO A 18 -5.55 -2.55 25.45
CA PRO A 18 -6.71 -3.37 25.17
C PRO A 18 -6.99 -4.36 26.31
N ALA A 19 -8.25 -4.75 26.48
CA ALA A 19 -8.62 -5.84 27.38
C ALA A 19 -8.28 -7.19 26.75
N LEU A 20 -7.22 -7.85 27.23
CA LEU A 20 -6.67 -9.08 26.62
C LEU A 20 -7.19 -10.38 27.25
N ILE A 21 -8.42 -10.38 27.77
CA ILE A 21 -8.97 -11.52 28.50
C ILE A 21 -9.34 -12.65 27.53
N ASN A 22 -8.69 -13.80 27.64
CA ASN A 22 -8.94 -15.01 26.83
C ASN A 22 -8.76 -14.83 25.32
N ILE A 23 -7.89 -13.91 24.90
CA ILE A 23 -7.64 -13.65 23.48
C ILE A 23 -6.48 -14.53 23.00
N LEU A 24 -6.77 -15.35 22.00
CA LEU A 24 -5.78 -16.19 21.34
C LEU A 24 -5.63 -15.74 19.88
N PRO A 25 -4.46 -15.99 19.27
CA PRO A 25 -4.29 -15.82 17.84
C PRO A 25 -5.39 -16.52 17.02
N GLY A 26 -5.96 -15.78 16.07
CA GLY A 26 -7.12 -16.13 15.25
C GLY A 26 -8.48 -15.62 15.77
N CYS A 27 -8.53 -14.98 16.95
CA CYS A 27 -9.74 -14.35 17.47
C CYS A 27 -10.01 -12.98 16.83
N LYS A 28 -11.26 -12.52 16.89
CA LYS A 28 -11.64 -11.14 16.55
C LYS A 28 -11.82 -10.30 17.80
N MET A 29 -11.43 -9.03 17.72
CA MET A 29 -11.56 -8.06 18.79
C MET A 29 -12.33 -6.84 18.30
N GLU A 30 -13.19 -6.29 19.14
CA GLU A 30 -13.79 -4.99 18.89
C GLU A 30 -12.92 -3.89 19.50
N MET A 31 -12.39 -3.01 18.67
CA MET A 31 -11.57 -1.87 19.09
C MET A 31 -12.00 -0.63 18.32
N SER A 32 -12.32 0.45 19.04
CA SER A 32 -12.76 1.72 18.43
C SER A 32 -13.93 1.57 17.44
N GLY A 33 -14.84 0.62 17.69
CA GLY A 33 -15.99 0.35 16.83
C GLY A 33 -15.65 -0.44 15.56
N GLN A 34 -14.46 -1.04 15.48
CA GLN A 34 -14.02 -1.89 14.39
C GLN A 34 -13.69 -3.29 14.90
N SER A 35 -14.10 -4.31 14.13
CA SER A 35 -13.64 -5.68 14.32
C SER A 35 -12.23 -5.82 13.74
N ILE A 36 -11.25 -6.08 14.59
CA ILE A 36 -9.84 -6.32 14.25
C ILE A 36 -9.52 -7.81 14.42
N ASP A 37 -8.76 -8.38 13.50
CA ASP A 37 -8.23 -9.74 13.61
C ASP A 37 -7.00 -9.75 14.52
N TRP A 38 -6.97 -10.66 15.50
CA TRP A 38 -5.85 -10.84 16.42
C TRP A 38 -4.90 -11.90 15.89
N ASP A 39 -3.84 -11.47 15.23
CA ASP A 39 -2.88 -12.34 14.54
C ASP A 39 -1.49 -12.34 15.20
N ILE A 40 -0.66 -13.31 14.80
CA ILE A 40 0.75 -13.36 15.18
C ILE A 40 1.55 -12.60 14.13
N TYR A 41 2.43 -11.70 14.59
CA TYR A 41 3.42 -11.06 13.73
C TYR A 41 4.60 -12.00 13.48
N PHE A 42 4.85 -12.33 12.21
CA PHE A 42 5.99 -13.14 11.78
C PHE A 42 7.04 -12.21 11.13
N PRO A 43 8.19 -11.98 11.78
CA PRO A 43 9.13 -10.93 11.35
C PRO A 43 9.92 -11.29 10.09
N PHE A 44 10.20 -12.58 9.84
CA PHE A 44 11.08 -13.03 8.75
C PHE A 44 12.39 -12.22 8.66
N ASP A 45 13.15 -12.19 9.76
CA ASP A 45 14.35 -11.37 10.03
C ASP A 45 14.17 -9.86 10.15
N ASN A 46 12.94 -9.36 10.06
CA ASN A 46 12.68 -7.96 10.39
C ASN A 46 12.88 -7.73 11.89
N VAL A 47 13.79 -6.80 12.23
CA VAL A 47 14.06 -6.41 13.62
C VAL A 47 12.97 -5.50 14.20
N ASN A 48 12.10 -4.97 13.35
CA ASN A 48 10.99 -4.11 13.72
C ASN A 48 9.68 -4.92 13.74
N VAL A 49 8.75 -4.54 14.62
CA VAL A 49 7.34 -4.93 14.47
C VAL A 49 6.72 -3.93 13.50
N GLU A 50 6.67 -4.31 12.22
CA GLU A 50 6.42 -3.39 11.12
C GLU A 50 5.10 -3.63 10.39
N MET A 51 4.40 -2.52 10.13
CA MET A 51 3.20 -2.43 9.30
C MET A 51 3.33 -1.23 8.33
N SER A 52 4.56 -0.88 7.93
CA SER A 52 4.85 0.18 6.97
C SER A 52 4.18 -0.07 5.62
N GLY A 53 3.89 1.01 4.91
CA GLY A 53 3.17 0.95 3.65
C GLY A 53 3.09 2.30 2.96
N PHE A 54 2.20 2.37 1.97
CA PHE A 54 1.92 3.57 1.21
C PHE A 54 0.43 3.90 1.28
N TRP A 55 0.09 5.09 1.77
CA TRP A 55 -1.28 5.58 1.87
C TRP A 55 -1.49 6.77 0.95
N THR A 56 -2.35 6.60 -0.06
CA THR A 56 -2.66 7.64 -1.05
C THR A 56 -3.45 8.81 -0.47
N VAL A 57 -4.07 8.64 0.69
CA VAL A 57 -4.81 9.67 1.44
C VAL A 57 -4.34 9.72 2.90
N PRO A 58 -4.47 10.86 3.60
CA PRO A 58 -4.13 10.92 5.02
C PRO A 58 -4.91 9.86 5.80
N THR A 59 -4.19 8.94 6.43
CA THR A 59 -4.81 7.78 7.10
C THR A 59 -4.34 7.70 8.53
N TYR A 60 -5.29 7.66 9.46
CA TYR A 60 -4.96 7.43 10.87
C TYR A 60 -4.74 5.94 11.12
N LEU A 61 -3.55 5.58 11.59
CA LEU A 61 -3.14 4.23 11.93
C LEU A 61 -2.99 4.09 13.43
N ARG A 62 -3.53 3.01 13.98
CA ARG A 62 -3.28 2.58 15.35
C ARG A 62 -3.28 1.07 15.42
N SER A 63 -2.24 0.52 16.03
CA SER A 63 -2.03 -0.90 16.19
C SER A 63 -1.62 -1.20 17.64
N TYR A 64 -1.98 -2.39 18.08
CA TYR A 64 -1.59 -2.91 19.37
C TYR A 64 -0.81 -4.20 19.17
N ALA A 65 0.30 -4.34 19.88
CA ALA A 65 1.13 -5.53 19.89
C ALA A 65 1.27 -6.03 21.33
N VAL A 66 1.28 -7.34 21.51
CA VAL A 66 1.44 -7.98 22.81
C VAL A 66 2.46 -9.08 22.69
N THR A 67 3.36 -9.13 23.67
CA THR A 67 4.27 -10.26 23.86
C THR A 67 4.47 -10.51 25.34
N TYR A 68 5.06 -11.63 25.68
CA TYR A 68 5.42 -11.99 27.04
C TYR A 68 6.91 -12.23 27.10
N ILE A 69 7.56 -11.68 28.12
CA ILE A 69 8.99 -11.84 28.35
C ILE A 69 9.15 -12.68 29.61
N ARG A 70 9.82 -13.83 29.47
CA ARG A 70 10.24 -14.61 30.64
C ARG A 70 11.62 -14.19 31.09
N SER A 71 11.72 -13.84 32.36
CA SER A 71 12.98 -13.60 33.05
C SER A 71 13.27 -14.73 34.04
N GLU A 72 14.52 -15.15 34.13
CA GLU A 72 14.98 -16.16 35.09
C GLU A 72 15.04 -15.64 36.53
N CYS A 73 15.15 -14.32 36.73
CA CYS A 73 15.17 -13.71 38.05
C CYS A 73 14.68 -12.26 37.99
N ARG A 74 14.20 -11.76 39.13
CA ARG A 74 13.86 -10.34 39.25
C ARG A 74 15.11 -9.47 39.05
N HIS A 75 15.03 -8.51 38.15
CA HIS A 75 16.12 -7.56 37.90
C HIS A 75 15.65 -6.30 37.17
N THR A 76 16.43 -5.24 37.28
CA THR A 76 16.30 -4.04 36.46
C THR A 76 16.77 -4.34 35.03
N ALA A 77 15.90 -4.12 34.05
CA ALA A 77 16.14 -4.34 32.64
C ALA A 77 16.10 -3.01 31.88
N GLY A 78 17.17 -2.73 31.13
CA GLY A 78 17.24 -1.56 30.23
C GLY A 78 16.75 -1.89 28.83
N PHE A 79 15.91 -1.03 28.26
CA PHE A 79 15.39 -1.14 26.90
C PHE A 79 15.56 0.16 26.14
N GLU A 80 15.78 0.07 24.83
CA GLU A 80 15.69 1.19 23.90
C GLU A 80 14.47 1.01 23.00
N LEU A 81 13.50 1.93 23.10
CA LEU A 81 12.31 2.01 22.25
C LEU A 81 12.60 2.91 21.05
N ILE A 82 12.32 2.40 19.85
CA ILE A 82 12.62 3.06 18.58
C ILE A 82 11.35 3.08 17.72
N THR A 83 11.00 4.26 17.19
CA THR A 83 9.85 4.44 16.29
C THR A 83 9.96 5.76 15.51
N CYS A 84 9.21 5.88 14.42
CA CYS A 84 8.99 7.14 13.70
C CYS A 84 7.72 7.88 14.20
N GLY A 85 6.68 7.13 14.59
CA GLY A 85 5.37 7.63 14.98
C GLY A 85 5.26 7.90 16.48
N GLY A 86 4.17 7.44 17.11
CA GLY A 86 4.01 7.36 18.55
C GLY A 86 4.01 5.91 19.03
N ALA A 87 4.54 5.67 20.22
CA ALA A 87 4.52 4.37 20.88
C ALA A 87 4.31 4.51 22.40
N THR A 88 3.28 3.84 22.91
CA THR A 88 2.97 3.73 24.33
C THR A 88 3.18 2.30 24.78
N LEU A 89 3.85 2.10 25.91
CA LEU A 89 4.24 0.78 26.40
C LEU A 89 3.77 0.58 27.83
N TRP A 90 3.19 -0.60 28.08
CA TRP A 90 2.81 -1.07 29.40
C TRP A 90 3.53 -2.37 29.74
N LEU A 91 3.92 -2.51 30.99
CA LEU A 91 4.48 -3.73 31.57
C LEU A 91 3.56 -4.17 32.71
N ASN A 92 3.05 -5.40 32.65
CA ASN A 92 2.16 -5.97 33.67
C ASN A 92 0.95 -5.06 34.01
N GLY A 93 0.46 -4.30 33.02
CA GLY A 93 -0.64 -3.35 33.17
C GLY A 93 -0.25 -1.95 33.65
N GLU A 94 1.00 -1.72 34.05
CA GLU A 94 1.50 -0.40 34.43
C GLU A 94 2.05 0.35 33.22
N LEU A 95 1.68 1.63 33.08
CA LEU A 95 2.20 2.50 32.02
C LEU A 95 3.67 2.83 32.30
N ILE A 96 4.55 2.44 31.38
CA ILE A 96 5.99 2.67 31.49
C ILE A 96 6.42 3.94 30.76
N ILE A 97 6.01 4.08 29.50
CA ILE A 97 6.41 5.21 28.66
C ILE A 97 5.37 5.51 27.58
N ASP A 98 5.17 6.80 27.29
CA ASP A 98 4.45 7.29 26.11
C ASP A 98 5.40 8.18 25.28
N PHE A 99 5.99 7.58 24.24
CA PHE A 99 6.98 8.23 23.39
C PHE A 99 6.34 8.70 22.09
N THR A 100 6.26 10.01 21.87
CA THR A 100 5.48 10.61 20.77
C THR A 100 6.31 11.54 19.86
N PRO A 101 7.41 11.05 19.24
CA PRO A 101 8.26 11.86 18.39
C PRO A 101 7.56 12.37 17.12
N TYR A 102 6.75 11.53 16.46
CA TYR A 102 6.07 11.83 15.19
C TYR A 102 6.98 12.50 14.16
N THR A 103 8.08 11.83 13.84
CA THR A 103 9.06 12.25 12.85
C THR A 103 8.92 11.43 11.57
N ARG A 104 8.50 12.10 10.49
CA ARG A 104 8.26 11.46 9.19
C ARG A 104 9.48 10.69 8.71
N ASN A 105 9.38 9.35 8.72
CA ASN A 105 10.38 8.39 8.26
C ASN A 105 11.80 8.59 8.82
N ILE A 106 11.90 9.18 10.01
CA ILE A 106 13.17 9.37 10.73
C ILE A 106 13.00 8.71 12.08
N GLU A 107 13.78 7.65 12.32
CA GLU A 107 13.81 6.98 13.61
C GLU A 107 14.16 7.97 14.74
N LYS A 108 13.42 7.83 15.83
CA LYS A 108 13.80 8.37 17.13
C LYS A 108 13.83 7.25 18.14
N SER A 109 14.74 7.35 19.09
CA SER A 109 14.87 6.40 20.17
C SER A 109 14.75 7.07 21.53
N THR A 110 14.35 6.29 22.52
CA THR A 110 14.37 6.66 23.93
C THR A 110 14.72 5.44 24.76
N PHE A 111 15.56 5.65 25.78
CA PHE A 111 15.97 4.61 26.71
C PHE A 111 15.14 4.69 27.98
N PHE A 112 14.77 3.54 28.53
CA PHE A 112 14.07 3.43 29.80
C PHE A 112 14.48 2.15 30.54
N GLU A 113 14.32 2.15 31.85
CA GLU A 113 14.55 0.99 32.72
C GLU A 113 13.23 0.55 33.36
N VAL A 114 13.05 -0.75 33.47
CA VAL A 114 11.91 -1.38 34.15
C VAL A 114 12.37 -2.51 35.06
N GLU A 115 11.61 -2.77 36.11
CA GLU A 115 11.78 -3.98 36.91
C GLU A 115 11.02 -5.12 36.24
N LEU A 116 11.74 -6.15 35.80
CA LEU A 116 11.13 -7.41 35.40
C LEU A 116 11.03 -8.32 36.62
N ASP A 117 9.86 -8.90 36.86
CA ASP A 117 9.69 -9.94 37.86
C ASP A 117 10.28 -11.27 37.38
N GLU A 118 10.64 -12.15 38.32
CA GLU A 118 10.95 -13.54 38.01
C GLU A 118 9.74 -14.23 37.39
N GLY A 119 9.95 -14.94 36.28
CA GLY A 119 8.86 -15.57 35.52
C GLY A 119 8.38 -14.70 34.37
N ILE A 120 7.06 -14.70 34.12
CA ILE A 120 6.45 -14.11 32.92
C ILE A 120 6.02 -12.66 33.19
N ASN A 121 6.46 -11.76 32.32
CA ASN A 121 6.07 -10.35 32.30
C ASN A 121 5.31 -10.06 31.00
N GLN A 122 4.13 -9.46 31.09
CA GLN A 122 3.33 -9.07 29.93
C GLN A 122 3.77 -7.70 29.44
N LEU A 123 4.06 -7.61 28.14
CA LEU A 123 4.39 -6.38 27.46
C LEU A 123 3.29 -6.04 26.45
N VAL A 124 2.74 -4.84 26.55
CA VAL A 124 1.73 -4.30 25.62
C VAL A 124 2.29 -3.03 24.99
N VAL A 125 2.19 -2.89 23.68
CA VAL A 125 2.61 -1.69 22.96
C VAL A 125 1.45 -1.20 22.08
N CYS A 126 1.07 0.05 22.23
CA CYS A 126 0.23 0.76 21.27
C CYS A 126 1.15 1.63 20.42
N PHE A 127 1.14 1.49 19.11
CA PHE A 127 1.84 2.41 18.22
C PHE A 127 0.88 3.01 17.21
N ASP A 128 1.07 4.28 16.89
CA ASP A 128 0.17 5.02 16.01
C ASP A 128 0.89 6.08 15.17
N ASP A 129 0.28 6.43 14.05
CA ASP A 129 0.72 7.53 13.20
C ASP A 129 -0.45 8.08 12.37
N LEU A 130 -0.29 9.29 11.84
CA LEU A 130 -1.08 9.78 10.72
C LEU A 130 -0.23 9.56 9.47
N ALA A 131 -0.51 8.49 8.74
CA ALA A 131 0.21 8.10 7.55
C ALA A 131 -0.07 9.05 6.39
N GLU A 132 1.01 9.42 5.70
CA GLU A 132 1.02 10.32 4.55
C GLU A 132 1.95 9.72 3.49
N ARG A 133 1.39 8.97 2.54
CA ARG A 133 2.13 8.19 1.53
C ARG A 133 3.03 7.12 2.14
N ASP A 134 4.30 7.07 1.74
CA ASP A 134 5.32 6.23 2.34
C ASP A 134 5.45 6.55 3.83
N THR A 135 4.96 5.64 4.66
CA THR A 135 5.01 5.80 6.12
C THR A 135 5.70 4.61 6.72
N GLN A 136 6.85 4.86 7.35
CA GLN A 136 7.56 3.92 8.20
C GLN A 136 6.78 3.75 9.52
N TYR A 137 5.93 2.73 9.56
CA TYR A 137 4.99 2.49 10.63
C TYR A 137 5.38 1.22 11.40
N TYR A 138 6.18 1.41 12.45
CA TYR A 138 6.70 0.33 13.29
C TYR A 138 7.13 0.81 14.67
N PHE A 139 7.43 -0.16 15.53
CA PHE A 139 8.28 0.04 16.70
C PHE A 139 9.36 -1.06 16.79
N ARG A 140 10.43 -0.77 17.51
CA ARG A 140 11.48 -1.73 17.90
C ARG A 140 11.82 -1.55 19.38
N LEU A 141 12.08 -2.66 20.07
CA LEU A 141 12.53 -2.69 21.45
C LEU A 141 13.83 -3.48 21.55
N ASP A 142 14.93 -2.76 21.74
CA ASP A 142 16.23 -3.38 21.93
C ASP A 142 16.48 -3.57 23.43
N TYR A 143 16.60 -4.82 23.87
CA TYR A 143 17.03 -5.12 25.22
C TYR A 143 18.54 -4.87 25.37
N LYS A 144 18.92 -4.07 26.37
CA LYS A 144 20.32 -3.67 26.64
C LYS A 144 20.88 -4.30 27.91
N GLY A 145 20.13 -5.18 28.57
CA GLY A 145 20.58 -5.89 29.78
C GLY A 145 21.40 -7.14 29.46
N GLU A 146 22.03 -7.70 30.49
CA GLU A 146 22.90 -8.87 30.37
C GLU A 146 22.18 -10.19 30.71
N LYS A 147 21.05 -10.11 31.42
CA LYS A 147 20.29 -11.30 31.82
C LYS A 147 19.60 -11.90 30.60
N LYS A 148 19.58 -13.22 30.49
CA LYS A 148 18.87 -13.90 29.41
C LYS A 148 17.37 -13.66 29.56
N LEU A 149 16.73 -13.29 28.47
CA LEU A 149 15.28 -13.17 28.35
C LEU A 149 14.78 -14.13 27.27
N GLU A 150 13.57 -14.67 27.47
CA GLU A 150 12.89 -15.48 26.46
C GLU A 150 11.59 -14.78 26.05
N THR A 151 11.42 -14.56 24.74
CA THR A 151 10.15 -14.07 24.18
C THR A 151 9.15 -15.21 24.06
N ILE A 152 7.93 -14.98 24.50
CA ILE A 152 6.83 -15.95 24.51
C ILE A 152 5.65 -15.38 23.73
N ILE A 153 5.17 -16.17 22.78
CA ILE A 153 3.94 -15.91 22.02
C ILE A 153 2.83 -16.85 22.53
N PRO A 154 1.68 -16.33 22.98
CA PRO A 154 0.61 -17.15 23.54
C PRO A 154 -0.18 -17.86 22.42
N VAL A 155 0.26 -19.06 22.03
CA VAL A 155 -0.43 -19.84 20.98
C VAL A 155 -1.57 -20.73 21.51
N GLY A 156 -1.77 -20.81 22.82
CA GLY A 156 -2.76 -21.67 23.46
C GLY A 156 -2.38 -23.16 23.34
N ASP A 157 -3.36 -24.01 23.01
CA ASP A 157 -3.15 -25.46 22.82
C ASP A 157 -2.59 -25.84 21.43
N LYS A 158 -2.27 -24.84 20.59
CA LYS A 158 -1.74 -25.05 19.24
C LYS A 158 -0.32 -25.58 19.27
N ASN A 159 0.06 -26.40 18.28
CA ASN A 159 1.39 -26.98 18.18
C ASN A 159 2.47 -25.95 17.77
N PRO A 160 3.43 -25.58 18.66
CA PRO A 160 4.43 -24.57 18.35
C PRO A 160 5.51 -25.05 17.35
N GLU A 161 5.83 -26.34 17.32
CA GLU A 161 6.78 -26.91 16.34
C GLU A 161 6.21 -26.85 14.92
N ALA A 162 4.91 -27.09 14.76
CA ALA A 162 4.22 -26.99 13.47
C ALA A 162 4.22 -25.54 12.95
N ILE A 163 3.92 -24.57 13.82
CA ILE A 163 3.95 -23.13 13.50
C ILE A 163 5.35 -22.70 13.06
N LYS A 164 6.38 -23.03 13.86
CA LYS A 164 7.78 -22.70 13.55
C LYS A 164 8.25 -23.33 12.24
N SER A 165 7.81 -24.55 11.94
CA SER A 165 8.19 -25.18 10.68
C SER A 165 7.58 -24.46 9.48
N VAL A 166 6.31 -24.02 9.55
CA VAL A 166 5.69 -23.26 8.46
C VAL A 166 6.33 -21.88 8.32
N GLU A 167 6.64 -21.20 9.44
CA GLU A 167 7.40 -19.94 9.43
C GLU A 167 8.75 -20.13 8.71
N SER A 168 9.52 -21.16 9.08
CA SER A 168 10.80 -21.49 8.43
C SER A 168 10.63 -21.81 6.94
N THR A 169 9.61 -22.57 6.57
CA THR A 169 9.32 -22.88 5.16
C THR A 169 9.00 -21.62 4.35
N LEU A 170 8.20 -20.70 4.89
CA LEU A 170 7.86 -19.44 4.23
C LEU A 170 9.04 -18.47 4.18
N TYR A 171 9.88 -18.46 5.22
CA TYR A 171 11.12 -17.70 5.25
C TYR A 171 12.05 -18.09 4.09
N HIS A 172 12.13 -19.39 3.79
CA HIS A 172 12.92 -19.93 2.69
C HIS A 172 12.18 -20.02 1.35
N ALA A 173 10.96 -19.50 1.23
CA ALA A 173 10.22 -19.51 -0.03
C ALA A 173 10.78 -18.46 -1.01
N TYR A 174 10.95 -18.84 -2.27
CA TYR A 174 11.54 -17.96 -3.28
C TYR A 174 11.09 -18.30 -4.71
N PHE A 175 11.20 -17.32 -5.61
CA PHE A 175 11.14 -17.57 -7.05
C PHE A 175 12.55 -17.83 -7.59
N PRO A 176 12.76 -18.80 -8.50
CA PRO A 176 14.08 -19.10 -9.05
C PRO A 176 14.74 -17.95 -9.85
N SER A 177 13.95 -16.94 -10.22
CA SER A 177 14.35 -15.77 -11.02
C SER A 177 13.49 -14.58 -10.59
N ASP A 178 14.04 -13.37 -10.67
CA ASP A 178 13.29 -12.11 -10.43
C ASP A 178 12.37 -11.75 -11.60
N THR A 179 12.55 -12.39 -12.76
CA THR A 179 11.73 -12.19 -13.96
C THR A 179 11.39 -13.52 -14.62
N VAL A 180 10.11 -13.73 -14.94
CA VAL A 180 9.63 -14.85 -15.74
C VAL A 180 9.07 -14.34 -17.06
N LYS A 181 9.57 -14.91 -18.17
CA LYS A 181 9.25 -14.47 -19.54
C LYS A 181 8.54 -15.51 -20.40
N GLU A 182 8.74 -16.77 -20.07
CA GLU A 182 8.19 -17.94 -20.76
C GLU A 182 7.99 -19.07 -19.77
N GLY A 183 7.13 -20.04 -20.13
CA GLY A 183 6.89 -21.22 -19.32
C GLY A 183 6.02 -20.97 -18.09
N ASP A 184 6.35 -21.67 -17.02
CA ASP A 184 5.54 -21.77 -15.80
C ASP A 184 6.10 -20.87 -14.70
N VAL A 185 5.20 -20.22 -13.96
CA VAL A 185 5.51 -19.47 -12.75
C VAL A 185 5.49 -20.45 -11.58
N ARG A 186 6.67 -20.71 -11.00
CA ARG A 186 6.83 -21.69 -9.93
C ARG A 186 7.41 -21.04 -8.68
N LEU A 187 6.69 -21.16 -7.57
CA LEU A 187 7.18 -20.81 -6.25
C LEU A 187 7.96 -22.00 -5.68
N ASN A 188 9.23 -21.82 -5.35
CA ASN A 188 9.98 -22.83 -4.61
C ASN A 188 9.68 -22.67 -3.13
N ILE A 189 9.13 -23.74 -2.56
CA ILE A 189 8.76 -23.85 -1.15
C ILE A 189 8.96 -25.31 -0.75
N THR A 190 9.63 -25.53 0.37
CA THR A 190 9.97 -26.87 0.86
C THR A 190 9.47 -26.99 2.28
N PHE A 191 8.54 -27.93 2.50
CA PHE A 191 8.01 -28.23 3.82
C PHE A 191 8.85 -29.33 4.47
N ASP A 192 9.38 -29.07 5.66
CA ASP A 192 10.18 -30.03 6.42
C ASP A 192 9.32 -31.02 7.24
N LEU A 193 8.01 -30.78 7.35
CA LEU A 193 7.12 -31.60 8.16
C LEU A 193 6.72 -32.92 7.46
N PRO A 194 6.82 -34.06 8.15
CA PRO A 194 6.24 -35.30 7.67
C PRO A 194 4.71 -35.28 7.79
N ALA A 195 4.02 -35.54 6.67
CA ALA A 195 2.64 -36.02 6.56
C ALA A 195 1.46 -35.10 6.95
N GLN A 196 1.65 -33.79 7.19
CA GLN A 196 0.51 -32.86 7.27
C GLN A 196 0.36 -32.09 5.95
N GLU A 197 -0.79 -32.26 5.32
CA GLU A 197 -1.22 -31.45 4.20
C GLU A 197 -1.58 -30.05 4.72
N VAL A 198 -0.92 -29.02 4.20
CA VAL A 198 -1.21 -27.62 4.50
C VAL A 198 -1.92 -26.97 3.33
N LYS A 199 -2.96 -26.18 3.62
CA LYS A 199 -3.62 -25.35 2.61
C LYS A 199 -2.79 -24.08 2.41
N CYS A 200 -2.31 -23.91 1.19
CA CYS A 200 -1.68 -22.68 0.71
C CYS A 200 -2.68 -21.92 -0.17
N VAL A 201 -2.95 -20.67 0.16
CA VAL A 201 -3.71 -19.74 -0.67
C VAL A 201 -2.75 -18.67 -1.17
N ILE A 202 -2.66 -18.52 -2.48
CA ILE A 202 -1.73 -17.58 -3.11
C ILE A 202 -2.54 -16.56 -3.89
N GLY A 203 -2.49 -15.31 -3.43
CA GLY A 203 -3.01 -14.16 -4.18
C GLY A 203 -1.91 -13.57 -5.05
N ALA A 204 -2.19 -13.41 -6.35
CA ALA A 204 -1.28 -12.78 -7.30
C ALA A 204 -1.96 -11.59 -7.97
N ALA A 205 -1.36 -10.41 -7.86
CA ALA A 205 -1.87 -9.15 -8.41
C ALA A 205 -0.73 -8.27 -8.91
N SER A 206 -0.96 -7.48 -9.96
CA SER A 206 -0.01 -6.43 -10.37
C SER A 206 -0.12 -5.23 -9.42
N ALA A 207 0.93 -4.40 -9.37
CA ALA A 207 0.99 -3.26 -8.44
C ALA A 207 -0.20 -2.28 -8.55
N GLU A 208 -0.75 -2.09 -9.75
CA GLU A 208 -1.92 -1.22 -10.00
C GLU A 208 -3.27 -1.93 -9.82
N SER A 209 -3.27 -3.25 -9.53
CA SER A 209 -4.46 -4.12 -9.56
C SER A 209 -4.57 -4.99 -8.30
N GLU A 210 -4.23 -4.45 -7.12
CA GLU A 210 -4.40 -5.14 -5.82
C GLU A 210 -5.86 -5.18 -5.32
N ASP A 211 -6.85 -5.06 -6.20
CA ASP A 211 -8.25 -5.26 -5.82
C ASP A 211 -8.65 -6.75 -5.89
N LEU A 212 -9.72 -7.10 -5.19
CA LEU A 212 -10.22 -8.48 -5.12
C LEU A 212 -10.69 -9.03 -6.48
N GLU A 213 -11.10 -8.17 -7.43
CA GLU A 213 -11.61 -8.62 -8.73
C GLU A 213 -10.48 -9.00 -9.70
N SER A 214 -9.32 -8.35 -9.55
CA SER A 214 -8.13 -8.54 -10.40
C SER A 214 -7.05 -9.41 -9.76
N THR A 215 -7.16 -9.69 -8.46
CA THR A 215 -6.29 -10.65 -7.77
C THR A 215 -6.63 -12.08 -8.18
N ARG A 216 -5.66 -12.78 -8.77
CA ARG A 216 -5.76 -14.21 -9.06
C ARG A 216 -5.55 -15.00 -7.77
N ILE A 217 -6.53 -15.80 -7.38
CA ILE A 217 -6.43 -16.71 -6.22
C ILE A 217 -6.08 -18.12 -6.68
N ILE A 218 -5.00 -18.66 -6.14
CA ILE A 218 -4.52 -20.01 -6.41
C ILE A 218 -4.54 -20.78 -5.08
N GLU A 219 -5.42 -21.76 -4.99
CA GLU A 219 -5.45 -22.67 -3.85
C GLU A 219 -4.71 -23.97 -4.14
N ARG A 220 -3.85 -24.38 -3.21
CA ARG A 220 -3.08 -25.63 -3.29
C ARG A 220 -3.05 -26.29 -1.92
N VAL A 221 -3.07 -27.61 -1.94
CA VAL A 221 -2.76 -28.41 -0.76
C VAL A 221 -1.38 -29.00 -0.99
N VAL A 222 -0.45 -28.73 -0.08
CA VAL A 222 0.95 -29.16 -0.18
C VAL A 222 1.28 -30.00 1.03
N GLY A 223 1.94 -31.14 0.82
CA GLY A 223 2.35 -32.03 1.90
C GLY A 223 3.61 -32.80 1.52
N GLY A 224 4.32 -33.30 2.53
CA GLY A 224 5.58 -34.05 2.35
C GLY A 224 6.74 -33.20 1.81
N LYS A 225 7.80 -33.85 1.30
CA LYS A 225 8.99 -33.20 0.72
C LYS A 225 8.74 -32.55 -0.65
N ALA A 226 7.55 -32.04 -0.91
CA ALA A 226 7.25 -31.38 -2.17
C ALA A 226 8.18 -30.16 -2.33
N CYS A 227 8.87 -30.09 -3.47
CA CYS A 227 9.76 -28.99 -3.82
C CYS A 227 9.03 -28.04 -4.79
N GLY A 228 8.26 -27.11 -4.25
CA GLY A 228 7.65 -26.03 -5.03
C GLY A 228 6.21 -26.25 -5.52
N ILE A 229 5.55 -25.13 -5.80
CA ILE A 229 4.16 -25.01 -6.21
C ILE A 229 4.11 -24.38 -7.60
N ASP A 230 3.42 -25.04 -8.53
CA ASP A 230 3.07 -24.46 -9.83
C ASP A 230 1.86 -23.53 -9.70
N LEU A 231 2.07 -22.27 -10.05
CA LEU A 231 1.09 -21.19 -9.96
C LEU A 231 0.33 -20.97 -11.28
N GLY A 232 0.80 -21.56 -12.38
CA GLY A 232 0.27 -21.40 -13.73
C GLY A 232 1.32 -20.88 -14.70
N LYS A 233 0.88 -20.55 -15.92
CA LYS A 233 1.77 -20.08 -16.99
C LYS A 233 2.11 -18.60 -16.82
N VAL A 234 3.15 -18.11 -17.49
CA VAL A 234 3.46 -16.66 -17.50
C VAL A 234 2.31 -15.81 -18.10
N ASP A 235 1.62 -16.33 -19.12
CA ASP A 235 0.52 -15.65 -19.83
C ASP A 235 -0.77 -15.50 -18.99
N ASP A 236 -0.76 -16.12 -17.83
CA ASP A 236 -1.88 -16.34 -16.93
C ASP A 236 -1.96 -15.25 -15.84
N PHE A 237 -0.95 -14.35 -15.81
CA PHE A 237 -0.78 -13.25 -14.87
C PHE A 237 -0.70 -11.90 -15.62
N GLY A 238 -0.96 -10.81 -14.90
CA GLY A 238 -0.79 -9.46 -15.43
C GLY A 238 0.67 -9.16 -15.74
N MET A 239 0.94 -8.50 -16.88
CA MET A 239 2.29 -8.04 -17.21
C MET A 239 2.72 -6.94 -16.23
N GLY A 240 3.95 -7.02 -15.74
CA GLY A 240 4.52 -6.01 -14.85
C GLY A 240 5.04 -6.59 -13.53
N PHE A 241 5.12 -5.74 -12.52
CA PHE A 241 5.55 -6.11 -11.19
C PHE A 241 4.37 -6.70 -10.42
N ASN A 242 4.48 -7.97 -10.04
CA ASN A 242 3.40 -8.69 -9.36
C ASN A 242 3.79 -8.99 -7.91
N PHE A 243 2.80 -8.86 -7.02
CA PHE A 243 2.88 -9.27 -5.64
C PHE A 243 2.22 -10.64 -5.48
N PHE A 244 2.92 -11.53 -4.80
CA PHE A 244 2.46 -12.88 -4.46
C PHE A 244 2.32 -12.97 -2.94
N THR A 245 1.09 -12.93 -2.45
CA THR A 245 0.77 -13.12 -1.03
C THR A 245 0.53 -14.60 -0.81
N VAL A 246 1.43 -15.26 -0.09
CA VAL A 246 1.40 -16.69 0.23
C VAL A 246 0.88 -16.85 1.65
N ASP A 247 -0.36 -17.31 1.77
CA ASP A 247 -1.01 -17.61 3.05
C ASP A 247 -0.98 -19.13 3.28
N VAL A 248 -0.40 -19.55 4.40
CA VAL A 248 -0.45 -20.96 4.84
C VAL A 248 -1.27 -21.07 6.10
N LEU A 249 -2.27 -21.96 6.07
CA LEU A 249 -3.12 -22.26 7.23
C LEU A 249 -2.55 -23.45 8.02
N ILE A 250 -2.24 -23.23 9.29
CA ILE A 250 -1.70 -24.24 10.20
C ILE A 250 -2.22 -24.00 11.63
N GLU A 251 -2.71 -25.05 12.31
CA GLU A 251 -3.27 -24.94 13.68
C GLU A 251 -4.38 -23.86 13.82
N GLY A 252 -5.13 -23.58 12.74
CA GLY A 252 -6.13 -22.51 12.72
C GLY A 252 -5.55 -21.08 12.64
N LEU A 253 -4.24 -20.94 12.43
CA LEU A 253 -3.54 -19.68 12.20
C LEU A 253 -3.23 -19.49 10.73
N LYS A 254 -3.17 -18.23 10.31
CA LYS A 254 -2.71 -17.83 8.99
C LYS A 254 -1.31 -17.23 9.12
N ILE A 255 -0.33 -17.82 8.43
CA ILE A 255 1.00 -17.25 8.30
C ILE A 255 1.14 -16.72 6.87
N THR A 256 1.41 -15.43 6.74
CA THR A 256 1.44 -14.74 5.45
C THR A 256 2.87 -14.31 5.10
N ARG A 257 3.31 -14.60 3.88
CA ARG A 257 4.55 -14.06 3.30
C ARG A 257 4.25 -13.40 1.97
N ARG A 258 4.67 -12.15 1.79
CA ARG A 258 4.58 -11.42 0.52
C ARG A 258 5.91 -11.54 -0.23
N LEU A 259 5.85 -12.00 -1.47
CA LEU A 259 6.97 -12.09 -2.41
C LEU A 259 6.66 -11.25 -3.64
N THR A 260 7.68 -10.90 -4.41
CA THR A 260 7.55 -10.09 -5.62
C THR A 260 8.18 -10.79 -6.80
N LEU A 261 7.58 -10.65 -7.98
CA LEU A 261 8.10 -11.21 -9.22
C LEU A 261 7.72 -10.34 -10.41
N GLN A 262 8.65 -10.09 -11.32
CA GLN A 262 8.35 -9.46 -12.59
C GLN A 262 7.83 -10.50 -13.59
N ILE A 263 6.65 -10.26 -14.14
CA ILE A 263 6.04 -11.06 -15.19
C ILE A 263 6.11 -10.30 -16.50
N TYR A 264 6.82 -10.85 -17.49
CA TYR A 264 6.98 -10.23 -18.80
C TYR A 264 6.87 -11.29 -19.92
N PRO A 265 5.65 -11.71 -20.29
CA PRO A 265 5.46 -12.70 -21.34
C PRO A 265 5.94 -12.11 -22.67
N GLU A 266 6.98 -12.70 -23.27
CA GLU A 266 7.56 -12.20 -24.53
C GLU A 266 6.69 -12.53 -25.75
N ARG A 267 5.99 -13.67 -25.71
CA ARG A 267 5.13 -14.16 -26.80
C ARG A 267 4.10 -13.14 -27.35
N PRO A 268 3.35 -12.39 -26.52
CA PRO A 268 2.40 -11.39 -27.00
C PRO A 268 3.03 -10.09 -27.51
N VAL A 269 4.33 -9.85 -27.28
CA VAL A 269 4.99 -8.60 -27.69
C VAL A 269 5.19 -8.61 -29.20
N PRO A 270 4.55 -7.69 -29.95
CA PRO A 270 4.67 -7.67 -31.41
C PRO A 270 6.06 -7.21 -31.85
N ALA A 271 6.52 -7.70 -33.01
CA ALA A 271 7.67 -7.09 -33.67
C ALA A 271 7.33 -5.66 -34.11
N ALA A 272 8.18 -4.70 -33.77
CA ALA A 272 7.90 -3.29 -34.02
C ALA A 272 7.86 -2.96 -35.52
N SER A 273 6.75 -2.39 -35.99
CA SER A 273 6.66 -1.85 -37.36
C SER A 273 7.69 -0.72 -37.58
N PRO A 274 8.30 -0.59 -38.78
CA PRO A 274 9.17 0.55 -39.09
C PRO A 274 8.40 1.89 -39.16
N ALA A 275 7.07 1.86 -39.38
CA ALA A 275 6.24 3.06 -39.48
C ALA A 275 5.71 3.50 -38.10
N ILE A 276 5.90 4.78 -37.76
CA ILE A 276 5.46 5.35 -36.48
C ILE A 276 3.94 5.25 -36.26
N ALA A 277 3.15 5.41 -37.32
CA ALA A 277 1.69 5.34 -37.25
C ALA A 277 1.21 3.93 -36.87
N GLU A 278 1.79 2.89 -37.50
CA GLU A 278 1.48 1.50 -37.17
C GLU A 278 1.97 1.15 -35.77
N ARG A 279 3.17 1.58 -35.36
CA ARG A 279 3.65 1.35 -33.98
C ARG A 279 2.72 1.92 -32.92
N LYS A 280 2.15 3.12 -33.14
CA LYS A 280 1.17 3.71 -32.21
C LYS A 280 -0.09 2.87 -32.11
N LYS A 281 -0.59 2.38 -33.25
CA LYS A 281 -1.78 1.50 -33.30
C LYS A 281 -1.51 0.16 -32.62
N GLU A 282 -0.36 -0.45 -32.88
CA GLU A 282 0.11 -1.68 -32.23
C GLU A 282 0.21 -1.51 -30.71
N ALA A 283 0.82 -0.42 -30.25
CA ALA A 283 0.94 -0.12 -28.82
C ALA A 283 -0.42 0.05 -28.14
N LEU A 284 -1.36 0.78 -28.75
CA LEU A 284 -2.71 0.95 -28.19
C LEU A 284 -3.50 -0.37 -28.21
N ALA A 285 -3.40 -1.18 -29.27
CA ALA A 285 -4.00 -2.50 -29.31
C ALA A 285 -3.42 -3.44 -28.24
N PHE A 286 -2.11 -3.36 -28.00
CA PHE A 286 -1.44 -4.10 -26.95
C PHE A 286 -1.90 -3.66 -25.57
N LEU A 287 -1.91 -2.36 -25.28
CA LEU A 287 -2.38 -1.80 -24.00
C LEU A 287 -3.85 -2.12 -23.71
N ALA A 288 -4.72 -2.03 -24.72
CA ALA A 288 -6.13 -2.37 -24.57
C ALA A 288 -6.33 -3.83 -24.10
N ARG A 289 -5.43 -4.73 -24.52
CA ARG A 289 -5.51 -6.17 -24.22
C ARG A 289 -4.75 -6.57 -22.96
N TYR A 290 -3.53 -6.08 -22.79
CA TYR A 290 -2.56 -6.55 -21.78
C TYR A 290 -2.14 -5.49 -20.77
N GLY A 291 -2.53 -4.23 -20.96
CA GLY A 291 -2.22 -3.16 -20.02
C GLY A 291 -2.86 -3.41 -18.64
N GLU A 292 -2.32 -2.73 -17.64
CA GLU A 292 -2.88 -2.71 -16.29
C GLU A 292 -4.25 -2.04 -16.27
N ASN A 293 -5.06 -2.38 -15.27
CA ASN A 293 -6.46 -1.94 -15.17
C ASN A 293 -6.58 -0.48 -14.68
N ASN A 294 -6.03 0.45 -15.46
CA ASN A 294 -6.04 1.88 -15.20
C ASN A 294 -6.61 2.69 -16.38
N ILE A 295 -6.61 4.03 -16.26
CA ILE A 295 -7.18 4.91 -17.28
C ILE A 295 -6.47 4.84 -18.64
N HIS A 296 -5.17 4.50 -18.66
CA HIS A 296 -4.43 4.34 -19.92
C HIS A 296 -4.98 3.18 -20.75
N LYS A 297 -5.28 2.05 -20.10
CA LYS A 297 -5.97 0.93 -20.74
C LYS A 297 -7.38 1.30 -21.18
N ALA A 298 -8.12 2.05 -20.36
CA ALA A 298 -9.46 2.50 -20.74
C ALA A 298 -9.46 3.31 -22.03
N VAL A 299 -8.55 4.29 -22.15
CA VAL A 299 -8.39 5.08 -23.38
C VAL A 299 -7.96 4.22 -24.57
N ALA A 300 -7.07 3.25 -24.35
CA ALA A 300 -6.67 2.31 -25.38
C ALA A 300 -7.83 1.41 -25.87
N ILE A 301 -8.70 0.94 -24.97
CA ILE A 301 -9.92 0.19 -25.29
C ILE A 301 -10.84 1.05 -26.16
N ILE A 302 -11.09 2.30 -25.78
CA ILE A 302 -11.96 3.21 -26.55
C ILE A 302 -11.39 3.43 -27.95
N TYR A 303 -10.09 3.75 -28.05
CA TYR A 303 -9.40 4.00 -29.33
C TYR A 303 -9.47 2.80 -30.28
N THR A 304 -9.40 1.58 -29.73
CA THR A 304 -9.41 0.34 -30.52
C THR A 304 -10.81 -0.20 -30.80
N GLY A 305 -11.86 0.48 -30.34
CA GLY A 305 -13.25 0.06 -30.51
C GLY A 305 -13.64 -1.16 -29.68
N GLY A 306 -13.00 -1.35 -28.51
CA GLY A 306 -13.25 -2.46 -27.59
C GLY A 306 -14.49 -2.26 -26.69
N ASP A 307 -14.53 -2.99 -25.57
CA ASP A 307 -15.66 -2.97 -24.63
C ASP A 307 -15.75 -1.66 -23.83
N LEU A 308 -16.66 -0.78 -24.25
CA LEU A 308 -16.91 0.51 -23.59
C LEU A 308 -17.41 0.37 -22.15
N LYS A 309 -18.13 -0.72 -21.79
CA LYS A 309 -18.55 -0.92 -20.40
C LYS A 309 -17.35 -1.21 -19.50
N HIS A 310 -16.38 -1.97 -20.01
CA HIS A 310 -15.13 -2.20 -19.29
C HIS A 310 -14.32 -0.91 -19.15
N ALA A 311 -14.16 -0.14 -20.24
CA ALA A 311 -13.49 1.15 -20.19
C ALA A 311 -14.14 2.11 -19.18
N GLN A 312 -15.48 2.18 -19.14
CA GLN A 312 -16.20 3.01 -18.19
C GLN A 312 -15.91 2.60 -16.73
N ARG A 313 -15.92 1.30 -16.40
CA ARG A 313 -15.58 0.85 -15.04
C ARG A 313 -14.18 1.27 -14.61
N LEU A 314 -13.20 1.15 -15.53
CA LEU A 314 -11.84 1.60 -15.27
C LEU A 314 -11.79 3.12 -15.05
N ILE A 315 -12.49 3.91 -15.85
CA ILE A 315 -12.52 5.38 -15.69
C ILE A 315 -13.22 5.79 -14.40
N ASP A 316 -14.34 5.14 -14.05
CA ASP A 316 -15.10 5.43 -12.83
C ASP A 316 -14.24 5.20 -11.57
N ARG A 317 -13.48 4.10 -11.51
CA ARG A 317 -12.51 3.84 -10.41
C ARG A 317 -11.45 4.94 -10.32
N GLN A 318 -10.98 5.45 -11.44
CA GLN A 318 -9.93 6.47 -11.48
C GLN A 318 -10.49 7.84 -11.07
N ILE A 319 -11.76 8.13 -11.41
CA ILE A 319 -12.48 9.30 -10.90
C ILE A 319 -12.60 9.26 -9.38
N GLU A 320 -12.88 8.10 -8.78
CA GLU A 320 -12.92 7.95 -7.31
C GLU A 320 -11.58 8.35 -6.68
N GLY A 321 -10.46 7.80 -7.16
CA GLY A 321 -9.13 8.15 -6.65
C GLY A 321 -8.74 9.63 -6.86
N ILE A 322 -9.15 10.24 -7.97
CA ILE A 322 -8.94 11.67 -8.22
C ILE A 322 -9.78 12.53 -7.25
N ASN A 323 -11.04 12.15 -7.01
CA ASN A 323 -11.95 12.86 -6.12
C ASN A 323 -11.50 12.79 -4.66
N ASP A 324 -10.91 11.66 -4.26
CA ASP A 324 -10.27 11.48 -2.95
C ASP A 324 -8.97 12.28 -2.81
N ARG A 325 -8.51 12.92 -3.90
CA ARG A 325 -7.22 13.63 -3.99
C ARG A 325 -6.07 12.73 -3.56
N GLY A 326 -6.13 11.48 -4.04
CA GLY A 326 -5.08 10.52 -3.83
C GLY A 326 -3.74 11.04 -4.37
N ASP A 327 -2.65 10.73 -3.69
CA ASP A 327 -1.31 10.96 -4.25
C ASP A 327 -1.21 10.35 -5.65
N CYS A 328 -0.51 11.02 -6.55
CA CYS A 328 -0.38 10.64 -7.97
C CYS A 328 -1.67 10.71 -8.82
N SER A 329 -2.76 11.30 -8.30
CA SER A 329 -4.01 11.48 -9.05
C SER A 329 -3.86 12.33 -10.34
N ASP A 330 -2.83 13.15 -10.43
CA ASP A 330 -2.47 13.94 -11.61
C ASP A 330 -2.11 13.08 -12.83
N PHE A 331 -1.48 11.90 -12.64
CA PHE A 331 -1.21 10.95 -13.72
C PHE A 331 -2.49 10.38 -14.35
N HIS A 332 -3.59 10.36 -13.61
CA HIS A 332 -4.88 9.89 -14.10
C HIS A 332 -5.73 11.04 -14.63
N LEU A 333 -5.75 12.17 -13.92
CA LEU A 333 -6.49 13.37 -14.28
C LEU A 333 -6.14 13.87 -15.69
N VAL A 334 -4.85 13.82 -16.07
CA VAL A 334 -4.41 14.28 -17.39
C VAL A 334 -5.12 13.56 -18.55
N LEU A 335 -5.49 12.28 -18.38
CA LEU A 335 -6.20 11.53 -19.41
C LEU A 335 -7.69 11.87 -19.49
N LEU A 336 -8.30 12.45 -18.45
CA LEU A 336 -9.68 12.91 -18.51
C LEU A 336 -9.84 14.06 -19.51
N TYR A 337 -8.85 14.95 -19.65
CA TYR A 337 -8.87 16.01 -20.68
C TYR A 337 -8.83 15.43 -22.09
N ARG A 338 -7.98 14.43 -22.31
CA ARG A 338 -7.88 13.74 -23.60
C ARG A 338 -9.20 13.04 -23.94
N LEU A 339 -9.76 12.32 -22.97
CA LEU A 339 -11.04 11.65 -23.10
C LEU A 339 -12.16 12.64 -23.45
N TRP A 340 -12.22 13.78 -22.76
CA TRP A 340 -13.18 14.84 -23.02
C TRP A 340 -13.03 15.40 -24.44
N GLN A 341 -11.83 15.81 -24.84
CA GLN A 341 -11.62 16.42 -26.15
C GLN A 341 -11.94 15.48 -27.31
N ASP A 342 -11.51 14.22 -27.22
CA ASP A 342 -11.63 13.29 -28.33
C ASP A 342 -13.01 12.62 -28.40
N TYR A 343 -13.66 12.36 -27.26
CA TYR A 343 -14.82 11.46 -27.20
C TYR A 343 -16.11 12.08 -26.65
N ARG A 344 -16.09 13.29 -26.07
CA ARG A 344 -17.29 13.92 -25.47
C ARG A 344 -18.50 13.97 -26.41
N ASN A 345 -18.25 14.21 -27.69
CA ASN A 345 -19.29 14.35 -28.73
C ASN A 345 -19.39 13.11 -29.65
N SER A 346 -18.70 12.02 -29.31
CA SER A 346 -18.68 10.78 -30.12
C SER A 346 -19.95 9.94 -29.99
N GLY A 347 -20.74 10.14 -28.92
CA GLY A 347 -21.83 9.25 -28.52
C GLY A 347 -21.38 7.96 -27.82
N ALA A 348 -20.10 7.82 -27.47
CA ALA A 348 -19.56 6.62 -26.81
C ALA A 348 -20.11 6.39 -25.39
N PHE A 349 -20.44 7.45 -24.66
CA PHE A 349 -20.90 7.40 -23.27
C PHE A 349 -22.10 8.34 -23.04
N PRO A 350 -22.98 8.03 -22.07
CA PRO A 350 -24.14 8.87 -21.74
C PRO A 350 -23.72 10.22 -21.12
N GLU A 351 -24.63 11.19 -21.12
CA GLU A 351 -24.37 12.53 -20.56
C GLU A 351 -23.98 12.51 -19.07
N ASP A 352 -24.58 11.63 -18.27
CA ASP A 352 -24.24 11.52 -16.84
C ASP A 352 -22.78 11.10 -16.60
N PHE A 353 -22.21 10.28 -17.50
CA PHE A 353 -20.80 9.91 -17.43
C PHE A 353 -19.91 11.15 -17.63
N TRP A 354 -20.23 11.97 -18.62
CA TRP A 354 -19.51 13.22 -18.87
C TRP A 354 -19.73 14.25 -17.76
N ALA A 355 -20.92 14.29 -17.15
CA ALA A 355 -21.17 15.15 -15.99
C ALA A 355 -20.22 14.82 -14.84
N ARG A 356 -20.01 13.53 -14.53
CA ARG A 356 -19.04 13.09 -13.52
C ARG A 356 -17.60 13.46 -13.86
N ILE A 357 -17.19 13.35 -15.13
CA ILE A 357 -15.85 13.80 -15.56
C ILE A 357 -15.69 15.31 -15.34
N LYS A 358 -16.69 16.11 -15.73
CA LYS A 358 -16.66 17.56 -15.52
C LYS A 358 -16.57 17.87 -14.02
N GLU A 359 -17.39 17.23 -13.19
CA GLU A 359 -17.39 17.43 -11.74
C GLU A 359 -16.03 17.09 -11.12
N CYS A 360 -15.45 15.96 -11.52
CA CYS A 360 -14.12 15.52 -11.10
C CYS A 360 -13.04 16.57 -11.43
N ILE A 361 -13.02 17.07 -12.68
CA ILE A 361 -12.10 18.13 -13.12
C ILE A 361 -12.34 19.42 -12.31
N MET A 362 -13.60 19.87 -12.21
CA MET A 362 -13.93 21.17 -11.60
C MET A 362 -13.65 21.24 -10.09
N ASN A 363 -13.74 20.11 -9.37
CA ASN A 363 -13.52 20.05 -7.92
C ASN A 363 -12.10 19.67 -7.51
N PHE A 364 -11.25 19.34 -8.48
CA PHE A 364 -9.86 18.99 -8.22
C PHE A 364 -9.08 20.16 -7.60
N ARG A 365 -8.07 19.83 -6.80
CA ARG A 365 -7.16 20.80 -6.21
C ARG A 365 -5.93 20.94 -7.11
N TYR A 366 -5.87 22.02 -7.88
CA TYR A 366 -4.85 22.14 -8.94
C TYR A 366 -3.47 22.52 -8.43
N TRP A 367 -3.39 23.21 -7.30
CA TRP A 367 -2.12 23.60 -6.73
C TRP A 367 -2.19 23.77 -5.21
N MET A 368 -1.03 23.76 -4.56
CA MET A 368 -0.91 23.77 -3.09
C MET A 368 -1.47 25.02 -2.40
N ASP A 369 -1.66 26.12 -3.15
CA ASP A 369 -2.23 27.38 -2.66
C ASP A 369 -3.75 27.31 -2.47
N GLU A 370 -4.39 26.27 -3.02
CA GLU A 370 -5.80 25.99 -2.83
C GLU A 370 -6.05 25.19 -1.53
N PRO A 371 -7.25 25.33 -0.93
CA PRO A 371 -7.60 24.59 0.28
C PRO A 371 -7.62 23.07 0.05
N GLY A 372 -7.07 22.33 1.02
CA GLY A 372 -7.08 20.87 1.03
C GLY A 372 -6.18 20.29 2.12
N ASP A 373 -6.67 19.22 2.75
CA ASP A 373 -5.92 18.37 3.70
C ASP A 373 -5.65 17.02 3.05
N ASP A 374 -4.88 17.05 1.96
CA ASP A 374 -4.47 15.86 1.18
C ASP A 374 -2.95 15.66 1.23
N VAL A 375 -2.48 14.54 0.65
CA VAL A 375 -1.07 14.14 0.66
C VAL A 375 -0.42 14.19 -0.72
N MET A 376 -1.07 14.87 -1.68
CA MET A 376 -0.59 14.95 -3.07
C MET A 376 0.79 15.61 -3.15
N TRP A 377 1.68 15.02 -3.94
CA TRP A 377 3.04 15.51 -4.13
C TRP A 377 3.15 16.58 -5.23
N PHE A 378 2.98 17.85 -4.88
CA PHE A 378 3.05 18.95 -5.85
C PHE A 378 4.46 19.29 -6.36
N PHE A 379 5.53 18.86 -5.69
CA PHE A 379 6.82 19.56 -5.72
C PHE A 379 7.93 18.93 -6.54
N SER A 380 7.85 17.64 -6.88
CA SER A 380 8.85 17.10 -7.81
C SER A 380 8.61 17.66 -9.21
N GLU A 381 9.69 17.67 -10.00
CA GLU A 381 9.74 18.29 -11.32
C GLU A 381 8.61 17.81 -12.24
N ASN A 382 8.41 16.49 -12.36
CA ASN A 382 7.36 15.87 -13.15
C ASN A 382 5.93 16.23 -12.68
N HIS A 383 5.66 16.19 -11.38
CA HIS A 383 4.35 16.46 -10.80
C HIS A 383 3.99 17.95 -10.96
N ALA A 384 4.91 18.87 -10.64
CA ALA A 384 4.69 20.30 -10.82
C ALA A 384 4.27 20.62 -12.26
N LEU A 385 5.00 20.09 -13.26
CA LEU A 385 4.64 20.24 -14.66
C LEU A 385 3.23 19.72 -14.96
N LEU A 386 2.90 18.54 -14.43
CA LEU A 386 1.64 17.87 -14.69
C LEU A 386 0.45 18.60 -14.06
N PHE A 387 0.57 19.05 -12.81
CA PHE A 387 -0.43 19.87 -12.13
C PHE A 387 -0.70 21.18 -12.88
N HIS A 388 0.35 21.92 -13.26
CA HIS A 388 0.19 23.17 -14.02
C HIS A 388 -0.42 22.93 -15.40
N THR A 389 -0.04 21.83 -16.07
CA THR A 389 -0.64 21.43 -17.35
C THR A 389 -2.12 21.09 -17.18
N CYS A 390 -2.47 20.33 -16.15
CA CYS A 390 -3.86 20.01 -15.85
C CYS A 390 -4.69 21.26 -15.54
N GLU A 391 -4.14 22.21 -14.78
CA GLU A 391 -4.79 23.50 -14.47
C GLU A 391 -5.06 24.32 -15.73
N LEU A 392 -4.08 24.37 -16.64
CA LEU A 392 -4.22 25.04 -17.94
C LEU A 392 -5.35 24.40 -18.76
N LEU A 393 -5.33 23.07 -18.90
CA LEU A 393 -6.32 22.32 -19.68
C LEU A 393 -7.73 22.46 -19.11
N ALA A 394 -7.87 22.42 -17.79
CA ALA A 394 -9.15 22.61 -17.11
C ALA A 394 -9.73 24.01 -17.37
N GLY A 395 -8.89 25.05 -17.22
CA GLY A 395 -9.29 26.42 -17.49
C GLY A 395 -9.67 26.66 -18.96
N GLN A 396 -8.98 26.00 -19.90
CA GLN A 396 -9.29 26.07 -21.33
C GLN A 396 -10.60 25.36 -21.69
N LEU A 397 -10.90 24.20 -21.07
CA LEU A 397 -12.15 23.47 -21.31
C LEU A 397 -13.36 24.21 -20.74
N PHE A 398 -13.19 24.89 -19.59
CA PHE A 398 -14.29 25.50 -18.84
C PHE A 398 -14.04 26.98 -18.52
N PRO A 399 -13.82 27.86 -19.53
CA PRO A 399 -13.28 29.20 -19.31
C PRO A 399 -14.20 30.14 -18.52
N GLY A 400 -15.51 29.92 -18.59
CA GLY A 400 -16.52 30.72 -17.90
C GLY A 400 -16.99 30.15 -16.56
N GLU A 401 -16.62 28.91 -16.24
CA GLU A 401 -17.05 28.24 -15.01
C GLU A 401 -16.22 28.70 -13.82
N VAL A 402 -16.82 28.66 -12.62
CA VAL A 402 -16.14 28.91 -11.36
C VAL A 402 -15.79 27.56 -10.72
N PHE A 403 -14.51 27.35 -10.44
CA PHE A 403 -13.97 26.16 -9.81
C PHE A 403 -14.23 26.23 -8.30
N PRO A 404 -15.04 25.32 -7.71
CA PRO A 404 -15.46 25.46 -6.32
C PRO A 404 -14.33 25.45 -5.30
N ASN A 405 -13.24 24.71 -5.57
CA ASN A 405 -12.13 24.58 -4.61
C ASN A 405 -11.33 25.89 -4.47
N SER A 406 -11.06 26.57 -5.59
CA SER A 406 -10.25 27.80 -5.64
C SER A 406 -11.10 29.08 -5.59
N GLY A 407 -12.37 29.01 -6.02
CA GLY A 407 -13.22 30.16 -6.31
C GLY A 407 -12.82 30.92 -7.59
N MET A 408 -11.85 30.42 -8.35
CA MET A 408 -11.36 31.04 -9.58
C MET A 408 -12.23 30.64 -10.78
N THR A 409 -12.34 31.53 -11.75
CA THR A 409 -12.88 31.20 -13.08
C THR A 409 -11.87 30.40 -13.89
N GLY A 410 -12.33 29.61 -14.88
CA GLY A 410 -11.42 28.90 -15.79
C GLY A 410 -10.40 29.82 -16.48
N LYS A 411 -10.80 31.04 -16.88
CA LYS A 411 -9.87 32.05 -17.42
C LYS A 411 -8.78 32.47 -16.42
N GLN A 412 -9.10 32.54 -15.13
CA GLN A 412 -8.11 32.85 -14.09
C GLN A 412 -7.16 31.66 -13.90
N HIS A 413 -7.66 30.42 -13.95
CA HIS A 413 -6.82 29.22 -13.92
C HIS A 413 -5.84 29.18 -15.10
N VAL A 414 -6.27 29.49 -16.32
CA VAL A 414 -5.37 29.61 -17.49
C VAL A 414 -4.22 30.58 -17.20
N LYS A 415 -4.53 31.79 -16.73
CA LYS A 415 -3.50 32.80 -16.44
C LYS A 415 -2.52 32.37 -15.34
N LYS A 416 -3.04 31.71 -14.29
CA LYS A 416 -2.23 31.17 -13.19
C LYS A 416 -1.30 30.07 -13.71
N ALA A 417 -1.86 29.08 -14.41
CA ALA A 417 -1.12 27.96 -14.97
C ALA A 417 -0.04 28.40 -15.96
N GLU A 418 -0.33 29.36 -16.86
CA GLU A 418 0.68 29.91 -17.79
C GLU A 418 1.86 30.55 -17.04
N THR A 419 1.59 31.26 -15.94
CA THR A 419 2.64 31.85 -15.11
C THR A 419 3.51 30.76 -14.48
N LEU A 420 2.87 29.74 -13.89
CA LEU A 420 3.57 28.62 -13.25
C LEU A 420 4.39 27.79 -14.26
N LEU A 421 3.81 27.49 -15.43
CA LEU A 421 4.49 26.78 -16.52
C LEU A 421 5.70 27.56 -17.05
N ASN A 422 5.58 28.87 -17.26
CA ASN A 422 6.70 29.68 -17.72
C ASN A 422 7.85 29.65 -16.70
N SER A 423 7.56 29.84 -15.40
CA SER A 423 8.59 29.73 -14.35
C SER A 423 9.20 28.33 -14.27
N TRP A 424 8.40 27.29 -14.45
CA TRP A 424 8.89 25.91 -14.51
C TRP A 424 9.85 25.71 -15.70
N PHE A 425 9.48 26.18 -16.89
CA PHE A 425 10.32 26.07 -18.11
C PHE A 425 11.58 26.91 -18.01
N GLU A 426 11.51 28.13 -17.50
CA GLU A 426 12.68 28.99 -17.24
C GLU A 426 13.70 28.23 -16.38
N ARG A 427 13.26 27.69 -15.25
CA ARG A 427 14.12 26.90 -14.36
C ARG A 427 14.67 25.65 -15.05
N PHE A 428 13.83 24.90 -15.76
CA PHE A 428 14.25 23.71 -16.50
C PHE A 428 15.34 24.02 -17.53
N PHE A 429 15.21 25.12 -18.27
CA PHE A 429 16.20 25.53 -19.27
C PHE A 429 17.47 26.14 -18.66
N GLU A 430 17.38 26.76 -17.48
CA GLU A 430 18.55 27.27 -16.74
C GLU A 430 19.40 26.14 -16.14
N GLU A 431 18.75 25.15 -15.54
CA GLU A 431 19.44 24.04 -14.84
C GLU A 431 19.91 22.94 -15.81
N GLY A 432 19.20 22.73 -16.93
CA GLY A 432 19.59 21.79 -17.98
C GLY A 432 19.39 20.31 -17.63
N PHE A 433 19.67 19.44 -18.60
CA PHE A 433 19.60 17.97 -18.51
C PHE A 433 20.94 17.35 -18.12
#